data_AF-A0A2T0V1U0-F1
#
_entry.id   AF-A0A2T0V1U0-F1
#
_cell.length_a   1.000
_cell.length_b   1.000
_cell.length_c   1.000
_cell.angle_alpha   90.00
_cell.angle_beta   90.00
_cell.angle_gamma   90.00
#
_symmetry.space_group_name_H-M   'P 1'
#
loop_
_entity.id
_entity.type
_entity.pdbx_description
1 polymer ?
#
loop_
_entity_poly.entity_id
_entity_poly.type
_entity_poly.pdbx_seq_one_letter_code
_entity_poly.pdbx_strand_id
1 'polypeptide(L)'
;MTDTSDSTLAWAELPIPAYDLLREPWLSVRLTDGTVTSMGLLETFERSQEIVALADTAPPSVVAQYRLLLAITHRALTMAQGRWRESERAEWYRSGLPVDAIRAYLEHWQERFWLFHDTHPFMQAAVLDMAGPTRDKLKSVAQISLASATGNTPVVFDHAYDSEPAEVTPAQALNTLLGFLQFTPGGLVKVFRGSDKAGALANTAAVIPLGQTLAETIALGLHPDGRRSNAESDLPSWEREPLTEKQLAGEPVFATGPNDRYTRQSRAVLFKREDNGNIRWLRFGAGLALGDSETQPDPMASFRPGHNGPVRISFTEGRATWRDLPALVPGPATVTENQRPAAVIAYAASLHQALGPGSNRYQPLLVAGLASDQAKLLRWRMEQVVLPASLMVDPDRSETLQEKVADAEALYKALRALAGAMLADSMPDPENKETKARAQSLLAAGPLVPTYFATAERALSTLMAKLAADEFEAATGHWNAVLRDAAQRGWRDVVAGLGSTPRGLRAEARYYPRLLGLLTKYAPKPVPAAGEKP
;
A
#
# COMPACT_ATOMS: atom_id res chain seq x y z
N MET A 1 -64.86 3.79 -25.05
CA MET A 1 -64.58 2.35 -25.21
C MET A 1 -63.37 2.24 -26.11
N THR A 2 -62.20 2.04 -25.49
CA THR A 2 -60.84 1.76 -26.03
C THR A 2 -59.93 2.07 -24.83
N ASP A 3 -59.87 1.19 -23.84
CA ASP A 3 -58.94 0.04 -23.80
C ASP A 3 -57.49 0.49 -24.05
N THR A 4 -56.84 0.93 -22.98
CA THR A 4 -55.38 0.98 -22.87
C THR A 4 -55.00 -0.06 -21.84
N SER A 5 -54.67 -1.23 -22.36
CA SER A 5 -54.08 -2.36 -21.68
C SER A 5 -52.91 -1.93 -20.82
N ASP A 6 -53.03 -2.28 -19.55
CA ASP A 6 -52.03 -2.29 -18.51
C ASP A 6 -50.87 -3.23 -18.94
N SER A 7 -49.85 -2.70 -19.61
CA SER A 7 -48.62 -3.45 -19.89
C SER A 7 -47.74 -3.41 -18.65
N THR A 8 -48.04 -4.29 -17.70
CA THR A 8 -47.08 -4.73 -16.70
C THR A 8 -45.92 -5.38 -17.45
N LEU A 9 -44.86 -4.61 -17.69
CA LEU A 9 -43.54 -5.13 -18.04
C LEU A 9 -43.09 -5.99 -16.85
N ALA A 10 -43.42 -7.27 -16.91
CA ALA A 10 -42.83 -8.28 -16.06
C ALA A 10 -41.33 -8.28 -16.37
N TRP A 11 -40.55 -7.66 -15.49
CA TRP A 11 -39.09 -7.76 -15.49
C TRP A 11 -38.74 -9.24 -15.50
N ALA A 12 -38.05 -9.71 -16.53
CA ALA A 12 -37.57 -11.08 -16.55
C ALA A 12 -36.63 -11.27 -15.34
N GLU A 13 -36.94 -12.18 -14.43
CA GLU A 13 -36.04 -12.52 -13.33
C GLU A 13 -34.74 -13.05 -13.93
N LEU A 14 -33.65 -12.31 -13.75
CA LEU A 14 -32.34 -12.72 -14.23
C LEU A 14 -31.91 -14.01 -13.52
N PRO A 15 -31.27 -14.96 -14.21
CA PRO A 15 -30.80 -16.19 -13.57
C PRO A 15 -29.78 -15.87 -12.48
N ILE A 16 -30.02 -16.42 -11.29
CA ILE A 16 -29.17 -16.36 -10.10
C ILE A 16 -28.95 -17.80 -9.62
N PRO A 17 -27.73 -18.21 -9.21
CA PRO A 17 -26.53 -17.38 -9.13
C PRO A 17 -25.91 -17.07 -10.51
N ALA A 18 -25.08 -16.03 -10.58
CA ALA A 18 -24.41 -15.62 -11.82
C ALA A 18 -23.04 -14.96 -11.59
N TYR A 19 -22.20 -15.07 -12.62
CA TYR A 19 -20.80 -14.61 -12.65
C TYR A 19 -19.93 -15.33 -11.61
N ASP A 20 -19.44 -16.52 -11.98
CA ASP A 20 -18.63 -17.40 -11.13
C ASP A 20 -17.17 -16.92 -11.08
N LEU A 21 -16.70 -16.41 -9.95
CA LEU A 21 -15.33 -15.90 -9.82
C LEU A 21 -14.25 -16.98 -9.96
N LEU A 22 -14.61 -18.27 -9.85
CA LEU A 22 -13.68 -19.38 -10.05
C LEU A 22 -13.26 -19.50 -11.52
N ARG A 23 -14.18 -19.20 -12.44
CA ARG A 23 -14.06 -19.51 -13.86
C ARG A 23 -14.10 -18.27 -14.76
N GLU A 24 -14.95 -17.30 -14.44
CA GLU A 24 -15.08 -16.07 -15.22
C GLU A 24 -13.78 -15.26 -15.15
N PRO A 25 -13.31 -14.69 -16.28
CA PRO A 25 -12.10 -13.89 -16.30
C PRO A 25 -12.35 -12.51 -15.66
N TRP A 26 -11.73 -12.26 -14.51
CA TRP A 26 -11.87 -10.97 -13.81
C TRP A 26 -10.56 -10.45 -13.22
N LEU A 27 -9.62 -11.34 -12.93
CA LEU A 27 -8.34 -11.01 -12.33
C LEU A 27 -7.29 -10.81 -13.43
N SER A 28 -6.89 -9.56 -13.66
CA SER A 28 -5.87 -9.23 -14.65
C SER A 28 -4.48 -9.63 -14.16
N VAL A 29 -3.74 -10.37 -14.96
CA VAL A 29 -2.40 -10.88 -14.67
C VAL A 29 -1.45 -10.58 -15.83
N ARG A 30 -0.16 -10.50 -15.51
CA ARG A 30 0.93 -10.44 -16.50
C ARG A 30 1.74 -11.72 -16.47
N LEU A 31 1.80 -12.40 -17.61
CA LEU A 31 2.55 -13.64 -17.79
C LEU A 31 4.05 -13.38 -17.99
N THR A 32 4.84 -14.45 -17.92
CA THR A 32 6.31 -14.44 -18.12
C THR A 32 6.74 -14.01 -19.53
N ASP A 33 5.88 -14.21 -20.53
CA ASP A 33 6.07 -13.73 -21.90
C ASP A 33 5.72 -12.23 -22.07
N GLY A 34 5.21 -11.59 -21.02
CA GLY A 34 4.78 -10.19 -21.02
C GLY A 34 3.30 -9.96 -21.38
N THR A 35 2.57 -11.00 -21.79
CA THR A 35 1.15 -10.93 -22.12
C THR A 35 0.34 -10.54 -20.89
N VAL A 36 -0.58 -9.58 -21.05
CA VAL A 36 -1.58 -9.21 -20.03
C VAL A 36 -2.91 -9.83 -20.42
N THR A 37 -3.48 -10.63 -19.52
CA THR A 37 -4.77 -11.30 -19.73
C THR A 37 -5.56 -11.36 -18.42
N SER A 38 -6.86 -11.63 -18.51
CA SER A 38 -7.72 -11.83 -17.35
C SER A 38 -8.05 -13.30 -17.18
N MET A 39 -8.03 -13.79 -15.93
CA MET A 39 -8.28 -15.18 -15.58
C MET A 39 -9.31 -15.29 -14.44
N GLY A 40 -9.95 -16.46 -14.33
CA GLY A 40 -10.66 -16.86 -13.12
C GLY A 40 -9.69 -17.31 -12.02
N LEU A 41 -10.20 -17.51 -10.80
CA LEU A 41 -9.35 -17.92 -9.67
C LEU A 41 -8.68 -19.29 -9.88
N LEU A 42 -9.39 -20.27 -10.45
CA LEU A 42 -8.84 -21.61 -10.67
C LEU A 42 -7.65 -21.59 -11.64
N GLU A 43 -7.81 -20.94 -12.78
CA GLU A 43 -6.73 -20.79 -13.77
C GLU A 43 -5.56 -19.99 -13.18
N THR A 44 -5.83 -18.93 -12.41
CA THR A 44 -4.79 -18.11 -11.77
C THR A 44 -3.89 -18.96 -10.87
N PHE A 45 -4.45 -19.84 -10.04
CA PHE A 45 -3.66 -20.70 -9.15
C PHE A 45 -2.95 -21.82 -9.93
N GLU A 46 -3.62 -22.43 -10.90
CA GLU A 46 -3.05 -23.46 -11.77
C GLU A 46 -1.82 -22.96 -12.52
N ARG A 47 -1.89 -21.73 -13.05
CA ARG A 47 -0.81 -21.09 -13.82
C ARG A 47 0.04 -20.12 -12.98
N SER A 48 0.00 -20.23 -11.66
CA SER A 48 0.67 -19.27 -10.75
C SER A 48 2.20 -19.19 -10.93
N GLN A 49 2.83 -20.20 -11.52
CA GLN A 49 4.26 -20.19 -11.88
C GLN A 49 4.56 -19.49 -13.22
N GLU A 50 3.55 -19.28 -14.06
CA GLU A 50 3.66 -18.56 -15.34
C GLU A 50 3.33 -17.07 -15.20
N ILE A 51 2.73 -16.66 -14.08
CA ILE A 51 2.31 -15.29 -13.81
C ILE A 51 3.41 -14.56 -13.07
N VAL A 52 3.88 -13.42 -13.58
CA VAL A 52 4.91 -12.60 -12.91
C VAL A 52 4.29 -11.66 -11.87
N ALA A 53 3.13 -11.08 -12.18
CA ALA A 53 2.45 -10.14 -11.30
C ALA A 53 0.98 -9.99 -11.66
N LEU A 54 0.18 -9.51 -10.71
CA LEU A 54 -1.14 -8.94 -11.00
C LEU A 54 -1.00 -7.64 -11.81
N ALA A 55 -1.92 -7.39 -12.73
CA ALA A 55 -1.83 -6.32 -13.72
C ALA A 55 -2.88 -5.21 -13.55
N ASP A 56 -3.56 -5.16 -12.39
CA ASP A 56 -4.44 -4.05 -12.06
C ASP A 56 -3.63 -2.76 -11.86
N THR A 57 -4.02 -1.70 -12.54
CA THR A 57 -3.35 -0.39 -12.45
C THR A 57 -3.69 0.36 -11.17
N ALA A 58 -4.65 -0.15 -10.39
CA ALA A 58 -5.09 0.42 -9.15
C ALA A 58 -4.40 -0.16 -7.91
N PRO A 59 -3.42 0.55 -7.27
CA PRO A 59 -2.87 0.22 -5.95
C PRO A 59 -3.88 -0.27 -4.92
N PRO A 60 -5.06 0.36 -4.70
CA PRO A 60 -6.03 -0.24 -3.78
C PRO A 60 -6.51 -1.63 -4.24
N SER A 61 -6.86 -1.79 -5.51
CA SER A 61 -7.38 -3.05 -6.06
C SER A 61 -6.31 -4.14 -6.13
N VAL A 62 -5.10 -3.84 -6.62
CA VAL A 62 -4.00 -4.82 -6.70
C VAL A 62 -3.58 -5.31 -5.32
N VAL A 63 -3.55 -4.43 -4.30
CA VAL A 63 -3.27 -4.82 -2.91
C VAL A 63 -4.39 -5.73 -2.38
N ALA A 64 -5.65 -5.40 -2.66
CA ALA A 64 -6.79 -6.21 -2.24
C ALA A 64 -6.82 -7.58 -2.94
N GLN A 65 -6.44 -7.66 -4.22
CA GLN A 65 -6.33 -8.91 -4.97
C GLN A 65 -5.24 -9.81 -4.38
N TYR A 66 -4.05 -9.29 -4.07
CA TYR A 66 -3.03 -10.08 -3.36
C TYR A 66 -3.52 -10.57 -2.00
N ARG A 67 -4.22 -9.73 -1.22
CA ARG A 67 -4.82 -10.11 0.07
C ARG A 67 -5.86 -11.22 -0.09
N LEU A 68 -6.68 -11.18 -1.15
CA LEU A 68 -7.63 -12.24 -1.46
C LEU A 68 -6.93 -13.57 -1.76
N LEU A 69 -5.91 -13.57 -2.64
CA LEU A 69 -5.17 -14.78 -2.99
C LEU A 69 -4.43 -15.38 -1.79
N LEU A 70 -3.86 -14.52 -0.93
CA LEU A 70 -3.23 -14.95 0.32
C LEU A 70 -4.24 -15.60 1.28
N ALA A 71 -5.43 -15.02 1.43
CA ALA A 71 -6.47 -15.57 2.29
C ALA A 71 -7.00 -16.92 1.77
N ILE A 72 -7.25 -17.03 0.46
CA ILE A 72 -7.63 -18.29 -0.19
C ILE A 72 -6.56 -19.36 0.06
N THR A 73 -5.30 -19.03 -0.22
CA THR A 73 -4.18 -19.98 -0.06
C THR A 73 -4.05 -20.43 1.39
N HIS A 74 -4.05 -19.50 2.34
CA HIS A 74 -3.92 -19.82 3.76
C HIS A 74 -5.02 -20.76 4.25
N ARG A 75 -6.27 -20.50 3.85
CA ARG A 75 -7.43 -21.29 4.27
C ARG A 75 -7.50 -22.64 3.58
N ALA A 76 -7.17 -22.74 2.30
CA ALA A 76 -7.03 -24.00 1.58
C ALA A 76 -6.02 -24.93 2.25
N LEU A 77 -4.83 -24.39 2.55
CA LEU A 77 -3.77 -25.11 3.26
C LEU A 77 -4.21 -25.51 4.66
N THR A 78 -4.84 -24.60 5.42
CA THR A 78 -5.38 -24.97 6.73
C THR A 78 -6.39 -26.12 6.62
N MET A 79 -7.29 -26.08 5.64
CA MET A 79 -8.34 -27.09 5.48
C MET A 79 -7.75 -28.46 5.12
N ALA A 80 -6.76 -28.50 4.22
CA ALA A 80 -6.20 -29.75 3.72
C ALA A 80 -5.29 -30.48 4.73
N GLN A 81 -4.51 -29.73 5.53
CA GLN A 81 -3.44 -30.30 6.37
C GLN A 81 -3.52 -29.86 7.84
N GLY A 82 -4.49 -29.02 8.20
CA GLY A 82 -4.60 -28.45 9.54
C GLY A 82 -3.55 -27.36 9.78
N ARG A 83 -2.35 -27.77 10.17
CA ARG A 83 -1.19 -26.88 10.39
C ARG A 83 -0.08 -27.22 9.41
N TRP A 84 0.71 -26.22 9.06
CA TRP A 84 1.85 -26.37 8.17
C TRP A 84 3.09 -25.69 8.71
N ARG A 85 4.26 -26.20 8.31
CA ARG A 85 5.56 -25.76 8.78
C ARG A 85 6.23 -24.82 7.79
N GLU A 86 7.17 -24.04 8.29
CA GLU A 86 8.01 -23.15 7.49
C GLU A 86 8.77 -23.91 6.38
N SER A 87 9.19 -25.16 6.66
CA SER A 87 9.84 -26.01 5.65
C SER A 87 8.92 -26.36 4.47
N GLU A 88 7.61 -26.48 4.70
CA GLU A 88 6.63 -26.77 3.65
C GLU A 88 6.39 -25.51 2.81
N ARG A 89 6.33 -24.33 3.44
CA ARG A 89 6.28 -23.05 2.73
C ARG A 89 7.53 -22.80 1.87
N ALA A 90 8.71 -23.17 2.38
CA ALA A 90 9.96 -23.13 1.62
C ALA A 90 9.91 -24.08 0.41
N GLU A 91 9.25 -25.22 0.51
CA GLU A 91 9.04 -26.12 -0.62
C GLU A 91 8.06 -25.53 -1.64
N TRP A 92 6.95 -24.92 -1.19
CA TRP A 92 6.01 -24.26 -2.09
C TRP A 92 6.63 -23.09 -2.85
N TYR A 93 7.56 -22.37 -2.22
CA TYR A 93 8.34 -21.33 -2.88
C TYR A 93 9.21 -21.89 -4.01
N ARG A 94 9.84 -23.06 -3.82
CA ARG A 94 10.75 -23.67 -4.82
C ARG A 94 10.02 -24.40 -5.94
N SER A 95 8.96 -25.11 -5.59
CA SER A 95 8.35 -26.14 -6.44
C SER A 95 6.92 -25.80 -6.88
N GLY A 96 6.36 -24.69 -6.38
CA GLY A 96 5.00 -24.24 -6.64
C GLY A 96 4.03 -24.52 -5.50
N LEU A 97 2.90 -23.79 -5.50
CA LEU A 97 1.83 -23.95 -4.52
C LEU A 97 1.14 -25.33 -4.67
N PRO A 98 0.56 -25.90 -3.61
CA PRO A 98 -0.24 -27.12 -3.70
C PRO A 98 -1.61 -26.81 -4.32
N VAL A 99 -1.62 -26.69 -5.66
CA VAL A 99 -2.78 -26.27 -6.45
C VAL A 99 -4.01 -27.16 -6.20
N ASP A 100 -3.83 -28.47 -6.03
CA ASP A 100 -4.97 -29.38 -5.81
C ASP A 100 -5.71 -29.09 -4.50
N ALA A 101 -4.98 -28.75 -3.44
CA ALA A 101 -5.60 -28.35 -2.17
C ALA A 101 -6.35 -27.01 -2.31
N ILE A 102 -5.81 -26.08 -3.09
CA ILE A 102 -6.44 -24.77 -3.36
C ILE A 102 -7.68 -24.95 -4.23
N ARG A 103 -7.61 -25.77 -5.28
CA ARG A 103 -8.73 -26.13 -6.15
C ARG A 103 -9.86 -26.76 -5.34
N ALA A 104 -9.55 -27.79 -4.55
CA ALA A 104 -10.54 -28.48 -3.72
C ALA A 104 -11.23 -27.52 -2.73
N TYR A 105 -10.47 -26.59 -2.14
CA TYR A 105 -11.03 -25.56 -1.25
C TYR A 105 -11.94 -24.58 -1.99
N LEU A 106 -11.53 -24.08 -3.16
CA LEU A 106 -12.34 -23.16 -3.96
C LEU A 106 -13.63 -23.82 -4.44
N GLU A 107 -13.56 -25.06 -4.91
CA GLU A 107 -14.72 -25.85 -5.33
C GLU A 107 -15.65 -26.16 -4.16
N HIS A 108 -15.11 -26.47 -2.97
CA HIS A 108 -15.90 -26.65 -1.75
C HIS A 108 -16.72 -25.39 -1.39
N TRP A 109 -16.15 -24.20 -1.65
CA TRP A 109 -16.78 -22.92 -1.37
C TRP A 109 -17.43 -22.25 -2.60
N GLN A 110 -17.62 -22.97 -3.72
CA GLN A 110 -18.08 -22.39 -4.99
C GLN A 110 -19.34 -21.51 -4.83
N GLU A 111 -20.32 -21.96 -4.02
CA GLU A 111 -21.56 -21.20 -3.77
C GLU A 111 -21.33 -19.82 -3.13
N ARG A 112 -20.18 -19.59 -2.50
CA ARG A 112 -19.83 -18.31 -1.87
C ARG A 112 -19.03 -17.38 -2.79
N PHE A 113 -18.67 -17.83 -3.99
CA PHE A 113 -17.85 -17.10 -4.97
C PHE A 113 -18.64 -16.64 -6.21
N TRP A 114 -19.96 -16.58 -6.11
CA TRP A 114 -20.80 -15.94 -7.10
C TRP A 114 -20.89 -14.43 -6.85
N LEU A 115 -20.63 -13.59 -7.87
CA LEU A 115 -20.78 -12.13 -7.69
C LEU A 115 -22.25 -11.75 -7.43
N PHE A 116 -23.16 -12.45 -8.11
CA PHE A 116 -24.60 -12.28 -7.93
C PHE A 116 -25.18 -13.58 -7.35
N HIS A 117 -25.67 -13.49 -6.13
CA HIS A 117 -26.31 -14.58 -5.39
C HIS A 117 -27.34 -13.96 -4.44
N ASP A 118 -28.45 -14.66 -4.20
CA ASP A 118 -29.55 -14.17 -3.35
C ASP A 118 -29.14 -13.98 -1.88
N THR A 119 -28.38 -14.92 -1.31
CA THR A 119 -28.00 -14.98 0.10
C THR A 119 -26.50 -14.79 0.32
N HIS A 120 -25.66 -15.21 -0.63
CA HIS A 120 -24.21 -15.23 -0.48
C HIS A 120 -23.43 -14.48 -1.59
N PRO A 121 -23.82 -13.25 -1.99
CA PRO A 121 -23.10 -12.53 -3.02
C PRO A 121 -21.67 -12.23 -2.55
N PHE A 122 -20.68 -12.60 -3.36
CA PHE A 122 -19.27 -12.58 -2.96
C PHE A 122 -18.86 -11.20 -2.43
N MET A 123 -18.37 -11.18 -1.20
CA MET A 123 -17.94 -9.99 -0.46
C MET A 123 -18.94 -8.82 -0.44
N GLN A 124 -20.23 -9.11 -0.59
CA GLN A 124 -21.35 -8.16 -0.50
C GLN A 124 -22.28 -8.49 0.67
N ALA A 125 -23.24 -7.60 0.94
CA ALA A 125 -24.21 -7.74 2.04
C ALA A 125 -25.64 -7.89 1.48
N ALA A 126 -26.10 -9.13 1.33
CA ALA A 126 -27.44 -9.45 0.80
C ALA A 126 -28.58 -8.76 1.59
N VAL A 127 -28.39 -8.59 2.90
CA VAL A 127 -29.36 -7.93 3.80
C VAL A 127 -29.78 -6.52 3.34
N LEU A 128 -28.95 -5.84 2.53
CA LEU A 128 -29.26 -4.51 2.00
C LEU A 128 -30.50 -4.49 1.08
N ASP A 129 -30.84 -5.61 0.46
CA ASP A 129 -32.03 -5.73 -0.41
C ASP A 129 -33.33 -5.62 0.37
N MET A 130 -33.34 -6.07 1.64
CA MET A 130 -34.53 -6.12 2.48
C MET A 130 -34.56 -5.03 3.56
N ALA A 131 -33.40 -4.51 3.97
CA ALA A 131 -33.28 -3.54 5.04
C ALA A 131 -33.97 -2.21 4.68
N GLY A 132 -34.87 -1.74 5.55
CA GLY A 132 -35.63 -0.50 5.34
C GLY A 132 -34.81 0.74 4.95
N PRO A 133 -33.60 0.97 5.52
CA PRO A 133 -32.77 2.11 5.15
C PRO A 133 -32.24 2.10 3.70
N THR A 134 -32.15 0.93 3.06
CA THR A 134 -31.46 0.72 1.77
C THR A 134 -32.29 0.08 0.67
N ARG A 135 -33.33 -0.70 0.98
CA ARG A 135 -34.09 -1.51 0.00
C ARG A 135 -34.58 -0.70 -1.22
N ASP A 136 -35.05 0.53 -0.97
CA ASP A 136 -35.63 1.45 -1.95
C ASP A 136 -34.64 2.55 -2.39
N LYS A 137 -33.35 2.42 -2.06
CA LYS A 137 -32.33 3.46 -2.32
C LYS A 137 -31.15 2.89 -3.08
N LEU A 138 -31.03 3.32 -4.33
CA LEU A 138 -29.88 3.04 -5.17
C LEU A 138 -28.88 4.21 -5.14
N LYS A 139 -27.61 3.86 -5.25
CA LYS A 139 -26.48 4.77 -5.44
C LYS A 139 -25.74 4.37 -6.71
N SER A 140 -25.18 5.37 -7.40
CA SER A 140 -24.25 5.14 -8.49
C SER A 140 -23.13 4.19 -8.05
N VAL A 141 -22.69 3.32 -8.94
CA VAL A 141 -21.52 2.45 -8.72
C VAL A 141 -20.25 3.25 -8.42
N ALA A 142 -20.18 4.52 -8.87
CA ALA A 142 -19.10 5.44 -8.50
C ALA A 142 -18.98 5.66 -6.99
N GLN A 143 -20.02 5.36 -6.19
CA GLN A 143 -20.02 5.45 -4.73
C GLN A 143 -18.90 4.62 -4.06
N ILE A 144 -18.44 3.56 -4.72
CA ILE A 144 -17.32 2.72 -4.26
C ILE A 144 -16.01 2.99 -5.02
N SER A 145 -16.00 3.92 -5.98
CA SER A 145 -14.79 4.32 -6.69
C SER A 145 -14.03 5.36 -5.86
N LEU A 146 -12.83 4.98 -5.38
CA LEU A 146 -11.94 5.91 -4.69
C LEU A 146 -11.37 6.98 -5.64
N ALA A 147 -11.45 6.79 -6.95
CA ALA A 147 -10.94 7.73 -7.94
C ALA A 147 -12.01 8.70 -8.46
N SER A 148 -13.30 8.40 -8.26
CA SER A 148 -14.40 9.18 -8.82
C SER A 148 -14.94 10.22 -7.84
N ALA A 149 -15.34 11.37 -8.38
CA ALA A 149 -16.11 12.36 -7.63
C ALA A 149 -17.55 11.86 -7.49
N THR A 150 -18.06 11.85 -6.26
CA THR A 150 -19.47 11.52 -5.96
C THR A 150 -20.07 12.53 -4.99
N GLY A 151 -21.38 12.71 -5.07
CA GLY A 151 -22.12 13.67 -4.26
C GLY A 151 -21.62 15.10 -4.43
N ASN A 152 -21.18 15.73 -3.34
CA ASN A 152 -20.71 17.12 -3.33
C ASN A 152 -19.19 17.26 -3.55
N THR A 153 -18.51 16.18 -3.94
CA THR A 153 -17.07 16.22 -4.19
C THR A 153 -16.79 17.00 -5.48
N PRO A 154 -15.89 17.99 -5.48
CA PRO A 154 -15.54 18.71 -6.71
C PRO A 154 -15.03 17.75 -7.78
N VAL A 155 -15.56 17.90 -8.99
CA VAL A 155 -15.20 17.11 -10.16
C VAL A 155 -13.86 17.63 -10.71
N VAL A 156 -12.86 16.75 -10.81
CA VAL A 156 -11.53 17.08 -11.35
C VAL A 156 -11.12 15.97 -12.30
N PHE A 157 -11.07 16.27 -13.60
CA PHE A 157 -10.81 15.28 -14.67
C PHE A 157 -11.73 14.05 -14.62
N ASP A 158 -12.96 14.23 -14.16
CA ASP A 158 -14.00 13.21 -14.06
C ASP A 158 -15.26 13.70 -14.79
N HIS A 159 -15.99 12.79 -15.43
CA HIS A 159 -17.25 13.07 -16.11
C HIS A 159 -18.41 12.28 -15.49
N ALA A 160 -18.18 11.61 -14.36
CA ALA A 160 -19.20 10.89 -13.62
C ALA A 160 -20.36 11.82 -13.23
N TYR A 161 -21.58 11.35 -13.50
CA TYR A 161 -22.81 12.02 -13.11
C TYR A 161 -23.69 11.05 -12.34
N ASP A 162 -23.94 11.33 -11.06
CA ASP A 162 -24.58 10.37 -10.14
C ASP A 162 -26.00 9.97 -10.56
N SER A 163 -26.71 10.84 -11.29
CA SER A 163 -28.07 10.55 -11.78
C SER A 163 -28.08 9.71 -13.06
N GLU A 164 -26.99 9.72 -13.83
CA GLU A 164 -26.81 8.91 -15.05
C GLU A 164 -25.43 8.25 -15.03
N PRO A 165 -25.20 7.31 -14.10
CA PRO A 165 -23.90 6.68 -13.94
C PRO A 165 -23.56 5.81 -15.16
N ALA A 166 -22.28 5.81 -15.53
CA ALA A 166 -21.78 4.90 -16.56
C ALA A 166 -21.88 3.45 -16.09
N GLU A 167 -22.21 2.55 -17.02
CA GLU A 167 -22.13 1.11 -16.78
C GLU A 167 -20.71 0.64 -16.58
N VAL A 168 -20.54 -0.29 -15.65
CA VAL A 168 -19.30 -1.06 -15.50
C VAL A 168 -19.60 -2.55 -15.61
N THR A 169 -18.61 -3.29 -16.11
CA THR A 169 -18.66 -4.75 -16.14
C THR A 169 -18.58 -5.34 -14.72
N PRO A 170 -19.07 -6.56 -14.50
CA PRO A 170 -18.88 -7.29 -13.25
C PRO A 170 -17.42 -7.35 -12.76
N ALA A 171 -16.46 -7.59 -13.66
CA ALA A 171 -15.02 -7.60 -13.35
C ALA A 171 -14.56 -6.25 -12.79
N GLN A 172 -14.91 -5.14 -13.46
CA GLN A 172 -14.54 -3.79 -13.03
C GLN A 172 -15.16 -3.43 -11.67
N ALA A 173 -16.44 -3.76 -11.48
CA ALA A 173 -17.14 -3.53 -10.22
C ALA A 173 -16.52 -4.32 -9.06
N LEU A 174 -16.19 -5.60 -9.29
CA LEU A 174 -15.53 -6.47 -8.31
C LEU A 174 -14.14 -5.92 -7.93
N ASN A 175 -13.29 -5.61 -8.90
CA ASN A 175 -11.95 -5.07 -8.64
C ASN A 175 -12.00 -3.73 -7.88
N THR A 176 -12.98 -2.89 -8.21
CA THR A 176 -13.24 -1.63 -7.49
C THR A 176 -13.70 -1.89 -6.06
N LEU A 177 -14.64 -2.82 -5.85
CA LEU A 177 -15.14 -3.19 -4.53
C LEU A 177 -14.04 -3.72 -3.62
N LEU A 178 -13.21 -4.64 -4.12
CA LEU A 178 -12.11 -5.22 -3.36
C LEU A 178 -11.17 -4.13 -2.83
N GLY A 179 -10.72 -3.21 -3.71
CA GLY A 179 -9.87 -2.09 -3.31
C GLY A 179 -10.56 -1.13 -2.33
N PHE A 180 -11.83 -0.80 -2.61
CA PHE A 180 -12.62 0.10 -1.77
C PHE A 180 -12.76 -0.41 -0.33
N LEU A 181 -13.07 -1.70 -0.15
CA LEU A 181 -13.23 -2.29 1.17
C LEU A 181 -11.94 -2.23 2.01
N GLN A 182 -10.76 -2.27 1.38
CA GLN A 182 -9.50 -2.20 2.11
C GLN A 182 -9.09 -0.76 2.46
N PHE A 183 -9.45 0.21 1.62
CA PHE A 183 -8.86 1.56 1.66
C PHE A 183 -9.84 2.71 1.91
N THR A 184 -11.15 2.45 2.00
CA THR A 184 -12.15 3.49 2.27
C THR A 184 -11.78 4.30 3.53
N PRO A 185 -11.72 5.63 3.45
CA PRO A 185 -11.56 6.46 4.63
C PRO A 185 -12.71 6.27 5.62
N GLY A 186 -12.44 6.51 6.91
CA GLY A 186 -13.49 6.66 7.92
C GLY A 186 -14.25 7.97 7.70
N GLY A 187 -15.51 8.02 8.12
CA GLY A 187 -16.31 9.21 7.91
C GLY A 187 -17.81 8.97 8.06
N LEU A 188 -18.59 9.97 7.65
CA LEU A 188 -20.05 9.92 7.74
C LEU A 188 -20.60 8.89 6.74
N VAL A 189 -21.29 7.88 7.26
CA VAL A 189 -22.07 6.90 6.48
C VAL A 189 -23.41 6.78 7.19
N LYS A 190 -24.37 7.64 6.85
CA LYS A 190 -25.65 7.83 7.56
C LYS A 190 -26.69 6.73 7.25
N VAL A 191 -26.24 5.48 7.20
CA VAL A 191 -27.05 4.28 6.94
C VAL A 191 -26.56 3.20 7.90
N PHE A 192 -27.47 2.67 8.73
CA PHE A 192 -27.23 1.82 9.92
C PHE A 192 -26.47 2.50 11.07
N ARG A 193 -25.51 3.41 10.78
CA ARG A 193 -24.77 4.19 11.79
C ARG A 193 -24.66 5.67 11.39
N GLY A 194 -24.14 6.52 12.29
CA GLY A 194 -23.91 7.95 12.01
C GLY A 194 -22.56 8.22 11.32
N SER A 195 -21.58 7.39 11.61
CA SER A 195 -20.25 7.35 11.01
C SER A 195 -19.74 5.91 10.99
N ASP A 196 -18.75 5.65 10.15
CA ASP A 196 -18.11 4.33 10.07
C ASP A 196 -16.59 4.46 10.14
N LYS A 197 -15.94 3.38 10.58
CA LYS A 197 -14.49 3.26 10.69
C LYS A 197 -13.87 3.12 9.30
N ALA A 198 -12.57 3.39 9.21
CA ALA A 198 -11.84 3.26 7.96
C ALA A 198 -11.61 1.78 7.61
N GLY A 199 -11.33 1.51 6.33
CA GLY A 199 -10.80 0.21 5.90
C GLY A 199 -9.43 -0.06 6.53
N ALA A 200 -9.02 -1.34 6.56
CA ALA A 200 -7.81 -1.79 7.27
C ALA A 200 -6.53 -1.04 6.85
N LEU A 201 -6.44 -0.68 5.56
CA LEU A 201 -5.30 -0.02 4.94
C LEU A 201 -5.58 1.43 4.52
N ALA A 202 -6.65 2.05 5.03
CA ALA A 202 -6.88 3.47 4.78
C ALA A 202 -5.66 4.31 5.21
N ASN A 203 -5.30 5.30 4.39
CA ASN A 203 -4.12 6.14 4.58
C ASN A 203 -2.82 5.35 4.86
N THR A 204 -2.56 4.31 4.07
CA THR A 204 -1.42 3.40 4.27
C THR A 204 -0.67 3.18 2.96
N ALA A 205 0.66 3.21 3.03
CA ALA A 205 1.53 2.67 1.99
C ALA A 205 1.77 1.18 2.32
N ALA A 206 0.92 0.31 1.80
CA ALA A 206 0.94 -1.12 2.12
C ALA A 206 2.12 -1.80 1.42
N VAL A 207 2.78 -2.71 2.14
CA VAL A 207 3.97 -3.43 1.67
C VAL A 207 3.58 -4.87 1.31
N ILE A 208 4.06 -5.36 0.17
CA ILE A 208 3.90 -6.75 -0.27
C ILE A 208 5.24 -7.28 -0.82
N PRO A 209 5.80 -8.38 -0.29
CA PRO A 209 6.97 -9.01 -0.88
C PRO A 209 6.60 -9.68 -2.21
N LEU A 210 7.38 -9.44 -3.26
CA LEU A 210 7.17 -10.04 -4.58
C LEU A 210 8.24 -11.10 -4.88
N GLY A 211 7.83 -12.18 -5.52
CA GLY A 211 8.72 -13.18 -6.12
C GLY A 211 8.91 -12.95 -7.63
N GLN A 212 9.55 -13.91 -8.30
CA GLN A 212 9.62 -13.92 -9.77
C GLN A 212 8.29 -14.37 -10.40
N THR A 213 7.51 -15.13 -9.64
CA THR A 213 6.20 -15.65 -10.01
C THR A 213 5.14 -15.31 -8.96
N LEU A 214 3.87 -15.47 -9.30
CA LEU A 214 2.76 -15.32 -8.36
C LEU A 214 2.81 -16.39 -7.27
N ALA A 215 3.21 -17.62 -7.60
CA ALA A 215 3.41 -18.70 -6.62
C ALA A 215 4.42 -18.29 -5.55
N GLU A 216 5.58 -17.77 -5.97
CA GLU A 216 6.61 -17.26 -5.06
C GLU A 216 6.10 -16.07 -4.23
N THR A 217 5.40 -15.13 -4.87
CA THR A 217 4.81 -13.95 -4.20
C THR A 217 3.85 -14.36 -3.09
N ILE A 218 2.98 -15.34 -3.37
CA ILE A 218 2.05 -15.89 -2.38
C ILE A 218 2.83 -16.57 -1.25
N ALA A 219 3.82 -17.42 -1.55
CA ALA A 219 4.61 -18.08 -0.52
C ALA A 219 5.37 -17.09 0.39
N LEU A 220 5.90 -16.00 -0.19
CA LEU A 220 6.57 -14.92 0.55
C LEU A 220 5.62 -14.15 1.48
N GLY A 221 4.43 -13.81 1.00
CA GLY A 221 3.43 -13.03 1.73
C GLY A 221 2.55 -13.84 2.68
N LEU A 222 2.58 -15.17 2.60
CA LEU A 222 1.72 -16.05 3.39
C LEU A 222 2.09 -15.97 4.87
N HIS A 223 1.13 -15.53 5.70
CA HIS A 223 1.34 -15.47 7.13
C HIS A 223 1.44 -16.87 7.74
N PRO A 224 2.28 -17.09 8.77
CA PRO A 224 2.37 -18.38 9.44
C PRO A 224 1.05 -18.73 10.14
N ASP A 225 0.77 -20.01 10.28
CA ASP A 225 -0.33 -20.48 11.15
C ASP A 225 0.09 -20.40 12.62
N GLY A 226 -0.05 -19.20 13.20
CA GLY A 226 0.29 -18.90 14.60
C GLY A 226 -0.83 -19.19 15.60
N ARG A 227 -1.92 -19.86 15.19
CA ARG A 227 -3.10 -20.06 16.06
C ARG A 227 -2.73 -20.86 17.31
N ARG A 228 -2.95 -20.24 18.47
CA ARG A 228 -3.00 -20.95 19.76
C ARG A 228 -4.21 -21.89 19.73
N SER A 229 -4.12 -23.06 20.38
CA SER A 229 -5.15 -24.11 20.35
C SER A 229 -6.55 -23.65 20.79
N ASN A 230 -6.64 -22.54 21.54
CA ASN A 230 -7.90 -22.00 22.08
C ASN A 230 -8.28 -20.64 21.46
N ALA A 231 -7.59 -20.18 20.40
CA ALA A 231 -7.91 -18.92 19.75
C ALA A 231 -9.13 -19.07 18.84
N GLU A 232 -9.90 -17.99 18.68
CA GLU A 232 -10.96 -17.91 17.67
C GLU A 232 -10.39 -18.20 16.27
N SER A 233 -11.17 -18.88 15.43
CA SER A 233 -10.72 -19.21 14.08
C SER A 233 -10.65 -17.95 13.23
N ASP A 234 -9.47 -17.67 12.67
CA ASP A 234 -9.30 -16.62 11.68
C ASP A 234 -9.92 -17.03 10.34
N LEU A 235 -11.15 -16.57 10.11
CA LEU A 235 -11.96 -16.91 8.93
C LEU A 235 -12.12 -15.70 8.00
N PRO A 236 -11.98 -15.88 6.68
CA PRO A 236 -12.35 -14.87 5.72
C PRO A 236 -13.87 -14.69 5.66
N SER A 237 -14.34 -13.61 5.04
CA SER A 237 -15.77 -13.27 5.00
C SER A 237 -16.66 -14.33 4.34
N TRP A 238 -16.18 -15.07 3.34
CA TRP A 238 -16.96 -16.11 2.67
C TRP A 238 -17.06 -17.42 3.46
N GLU A 239 -16.29 -17.62 4.52
CA GLU A 239 -16.43 -18.78 5.43
C GLU A 239 -17.35 -18.48 6.63
N ARG A 240 -17.84 -17.24 6.73
CA ARG A 240 -18.70 -16.79 7.82
C ARG A 240 -20.16 -16.74 7.39
N GLU A 241 -21.05 -16.63 8.37
CA GLU A 241 -22.45 -16.32 8.11
C GLU A 241 -22.61 -14.94 7.45
N PRO A 242 -23.62 -14.75 6.57
CA PRO A 242 -23.93 -13.46 5.98
C PRO A 242 -24.15 -12.36 7.02
N LEU A 243 -23.76 -11.13 6.67
CA LEU A 243 -23.95 -9.98 7.55
C LEU A 243 -25.44 -9.69 7.78
N THR A 244 -25.77 -9.42 9.04
CA THR A 244 -27.12 -9.03 9.49
C THR A 244 -27.21 -7.52 9.74
N GLU A 245 -28.42 -6.94 9.71
CA GLU A 245 -28.62 -5.51 10.05
C GLU A 245 -28.08 -5.16 11.43
N LYS A 246 -28.22 -6.07 12.40
CA LYS A 246 -27.69 -5.90 13.76
C LYS A 246 -26.17 -5.74 13.78
N GLN A 247 -25.44 -6.49 12.95
CA GLN A 247 -23.99 -6.36 12.82
C GLN A 247 -23.61 -5.05 12.12
N LEU A 248 -24.35 -4.64 11.08
CA LEU A 248 -24.09 -3.37 10.38
C LEU A 248 -24.32 -2.14 11.27
N ALA A 249 -25.31 -2.23 12.18
CA ALA A 249 -25.62 -1.21 13.17
C ALA A 249 -24.75 -1.30 14.45
N GLY A 250 -23.93 -2.36 14.58
CA GLY A 250 -23.16 -2.65 15.78
C GLY A 250 -21.90 -1.81 15.96
N GLU A 251 -21.33 -1.91 17.16
CA GLU A 251 -20.03 -1.31 17.48
C GLU A 251 -18.89 -1.97 16.69
N PRO A 252 -17.76 -1.25 16.46
CA PRO A 252 -16.59 -1.84 15.84
C PRO A 252 -16.09 -3.08 16.59
N VAL A 253 -15.77 -4.14 15.84
CA VAL A 253 -15.21 -5.38 16.40
C VAL A 253 -13.82 -5.64 15.86
N PHE A 254 -12.95 -6.24 16.67
CA PHE A 254 -11.59 -6.59 16.24
C PHE A 254 -11.62 -7.60 15.08
N ALA A 255 -10.54 -7.63 14.30
CA ALA A 255 -10.33 -8.72 13.36
C ALA A 255 -9.84 -9.96 14.12
N THR A 256 -10.31 -11.14 13.74
CA THR A 256 -9.84 -12.42 14.31
C THR A 256 -8.43 -12.79 13.86
N GLY A 257 -7.95 -12.18 12.77
CA GLY A 257 -6.61 -12.36 12.23
C GLY A 257 -6.48 -11.78 10.82
N PRO A 258 -5.40 -12.11 10.09
CA PRO A 258 -5.18 -11.62 8.75
C PRO A 258 -6.27 -12.03 7.74
N ASN A 259 -6.80 -13.25 7.76
CA ASN A 259 -7.80 -13.70 6.78
C ASN A 259 -9.10 -12.89 6.89
N ASP A 260 -9.58 -12.65 8.11
CA ASP A 260 -10.68 -11.71 8.38
C ASP A 260 -10.35 -10.32 7.86
N ARG A 261 -9.20 -9.77 8.26
CA ARG A 261 -8.81 -8.40 7.93
C ARG A 261 -8.65 -8.19 6.42
N TYR A 262 -8.13 -9.18 5.71
CA TYR A 262 -7.88 -9.17 4.27
C TYR A 262 -9.19 -9.15 3.47
N THR A 263 -10.25 -9.69 4.05
CA THR A 263 -11.55 -9.92 3.40
C THR A 263 -12.68 -9.19 4.11
N ARG A 264 -12.33 -8.22 4.98
CA ARG A 264 -13.26 -7.47 5.81
C ARG A 264 -14.19 -6.63 4.94
N GLN A 265 -15.48 -6.82 5.11
CA GLN A 265 -16.52 -6.00 4.51
C GLN A 265 -16.68 -4.70 5.32
N SER A 266 -15.67 -3.81 5.22
CA SER A 266 -15.63 -2.53 5.96
C SER A 266 -16.78 -1.58 5.59
N ARG A 267 -17.39 -1.77 4.43
CA ARG A 267 -18.67 -1.19 4.00
C ARG A 267 -19.60 -2.29 3.55
N ALA A 268 -20.90 -2.07 3.72
CA ALA A 268 -21.91 -2.94 3.15
C ALA A 268 -22.24 -2.45 1.75
N VAL A 269 -22.05 -3.32 0.75
CA VAL A 269 -22.34 -3.05 -0.66
C VAL A 269 -23.16 -4.21 -1.22
N LEU A 270 -24.12 -3.91 -2.09
CA LEU A 270 -24.86 -4.91 -2.85
C LEU A 270 -25.12 -4.38 -4.26
N PHE A 271 -24.55 -5.04 -5.27
CA PHE A 271 -24.71 -4.63 -6.67
C PHE A 271 -26.13 -4.91 -7.19
N LYS A 272 -26.62 -4.02 -8.05
CA LYS A 272 -27.83 -4.22 -8.84
C LYS A 272 -27.41 -4.62 -10.26
N ARG A 273 -27.55 -5.90 -10.58
CA ARG A 273 -27.33 -6.43 -11.94
C ARG A 273 -28.44 -5.93 -12.86
N GLU A 274 -28.06 -5.44 -14.03
CA GLU A 274 -28.98 -5.06 -15.11
C GLU A 274 -29.15 -6.21 -16.12
N ASP A 275 -30.11 -6.08 -17.03
CA ASP A 275 -30.48 -7.17 -17.96
C ASP A 275 -29.34 -7.61 -18.88
N ASN A 276 -28.43 -6.69 -19.21
CA ASN A 276 -27.23 -6.97 -20.00
C ASN A 276 -26.08 -7.59 -19.18
N GLY A 277 -26.27 -7.78 -17.87
CA GLY A 277 -25.29 -8.31 -16.93
C GLY A 277 -24.36 -7.27 -16.29
N ASN A 278 -24.38 -6.02 -16.74
CA ASN A 278 -23.56 -4.93 -16.18
C ASN A 278 -24.17 -4.34 -14.92
N ILE A 279 -23.45 -3.38 -14.33
CA ILE A 279 -23.81 -2.71 -13.08
C ILE A 279 -23.70 -1.19 -13.29
N ARG A 280 -24.79 -0.46 -13.01
CA ARG A 280 -24.78 0.99 -12.82
C ARG A 280 -25.04 1.40 -11.37
N TRP A 281 -25.79 0.57 -10.66
CA TRP A 281 -26.40 0.89 -9.39
C TRP A 281 -26.00 -0.12 -8.32
N LEU A 282 -25.95 0.34 -7.07
CA LEU A 282 -25.73 -0.49 -5.89
C LEU A 282 -26.54 0.03 -4.69
N ARG A 283 -26.65 -0.81 -3.68
CA ARG A 283 -27.05 -0.40 -2.31
C ARG A 283 -25.81 -0.27 -1.45
N PHE A 284 -25.85 0.68 -0.52
CA PHE A 284 -24.69 1.09 0.26
C PHE A 284 -25.04 1.39 1.71
N GLY A 285 -24.19 0.98 2.64
CA GLY A 285 -24.31 1.35 4.05
C GLY A 285 -23.04 1.10 4.86
N ALA A 286 -23.11 1.40 6.17
CA ALA A 286 -22.05 1.07 7.10
C ALA A 286 -21.79 -0.45 7.09
N GLY A 287 -20.52 -0.85 7.11
CA GLY A 287 -20.12 -2.26 7.06
C GLY A 287 -19.88 -2.86 8.44
N LEU A 288 -19.17 -3.98 8.47
CA LEU A 288 -18.66 -4.57 9.71
C LEU A 288 -17.41 -3.79 10.15
N ALA A 289 -17.61 -2.72 10.92
CA ALA A 289 -16.53 -1.82 11.36
C ALA A 289 -15.38 -2.57 12.02
N LEU A 290 -14.16 -2.20 11.62
CA LEU A 290 -12.94 -2.73 12.20
C LEU A 290 -12.58 -1.93 13.47
N GLY A 291 -12.42 -2.64 14.58
CA GLY A 291 -11.92 -2.07 15.84
C GLY A 291 -10.42 -1.79 15.78
N ASP A 292 -9.98 -0.72 16.45
CA ASP A 292 -8.60 -0.26 16.48
C ASP A 292 -7.77 -1.08 17.48
N SER A 293 -6.73 -1.80 17.03
CA SER A 293 -5.82 -2.56 17.90
C SER A 293 -4.40 -2.04 17.77
N GLU A 294 -3.81 -1.60 18.89
CA GLU A 294 -2.40 -1.19 18.95
C GLU A 294 -1.43 -2.39 18.94
N THR A 295 -1.91 -3.57 19.34
CA THR A 295 -1.09 -4.78 19.48
C THR A 295 -1.15 -5.70 18.26
N GLN A 296 -2.13 -5.51 17.38
CA GLN A 296 -2.32 -6.31 16.16
C GLN A 296 -2.54 -5.41 14.94
N PRO A 297 -1.54 -4.62 14.51
CA PRO A 297 -1.64 -3.81 13.29
C PRO A 297 -1.81 -4.68 12.03
N ASP A 298 -2.22 -4.08 10.91
CA ASP A 298 -2.33 -4.79 9.64
C ASP A 298 -0.97 -5.39 9.23
N PRO A 299 -0.90 -6.67 8.80
CA PRO A 299 0.37 -7.29 8.40
C PRO A 299 1.13 -6.57 7.29
N MET A 300 0.46 -5.75 6.48
CA MET A 300 1.06 -4.99 5.38
C MET A 300 1.36 -3.53 5.76
N ALA A 301 1.10 -3.11 6.99
CA ALA A 301 1.33 -1.73 7.46
C ALA A 301 2.63 -1.60 8.26
N SER A 302 3.48 -0.65 7.85
CA SER A 302 4.70 -0.30 8.58
C SER A 302 4.50 0.97 9.41
N PHE A 303 5.30 1.12 10.48
CA PHE A 303 5.25 2.24 11.40
C PHE A 303 6.65 2.78 11.68
N ARG A 304 6.77 4.10 11.73
CA ARG A 304 7.97 4.81 12.19
C ARG A 304 7.72 5.47 13.54
N PRO A 305 8.79 5.79 14.29
CA PRO A 305 8.67 6.58 15.50
C PRO A 305 8.05 7.97 15.22
N GLY A 306 7.12 8.37 16.07
CA GLY A 306 6.54 9.71 16.11
C GLY A 306 6.59 10.31 17.52
N HIS A 307 6.23 11.58 17.63
CA HIS A 307 6.24 12.30 18.90
C HIS A 307 5.20 11.74 19.91
N ASN A 308 4.04 11.31 19.40
CA ASN A 308 2.91 10.80 20.20
C ASN A 308 2.69 9.29 19.98
N GLY A 309 3.78 8.54 19.74
CA GLY A 309 3.71 7.09 19.45
C GLY A 309 3.96 6.74 17.99
N PRO A 310 3.67 5.49 17.59
CA PRO A 310 3.99 4.99 16.24
C PRO A 310 3.13 5.68 15.18
N VAL A 311 3.79 6.15 14.12
CA VAL A 311 3.15 6.78 12.96
C VAL A 311 3.12 5.79 11.81
N ARG A 312 1.92 5.44 11.35
CA ARG A 312 1.74 4.57 10.18
C ARG A 312 2.33 5.24 8.93
N ILE A 313 3.07 4.47 8.14
CA ILE A 313 3.64 4.94 6.88
C ILE A 313 2.53 5.11 5.83
N SER A 314 2.52 6.28 5.20
CA SER A 314 1.64 6.66 4.10
C SER A 314 2.41 7.51 3.09
N PHE A 315 1.84 7.74 1.91
CA PHE A 315 2.47 8.61 0.93
C PHE A 315 2.35 10.08 1.34
N THR A 316 3.47 10.79 1.33
CA THR A 316 3.51 12.23 1.63
C THR A 316 3.95 13.01 0.40
N GLU A 317 3.25 14.10 0.09
CA GLU A 317 3.63 14.97 -1.03
C GLU A 317 5.05 15.53 -0.82
N GLY A 318 5.85 15.57 -1.88
CA GLY A 318 7.24 16.03 -1.83
C GLY A 318 8.22 15.13 -1.06
N ARG A 319 7.78 13.92 -0.64
CA ARG A 319 8.64 12.90 0.00
C ARG A 319 8.68 11.65 -0.87
N ALA A 320 9.89 11.25 -1.25
CA ALA A 320 10.13 9.97 -1.94
C ALA A 320 10.05 8.82 -0.92
N THR A 321 9.46 7.69 -1.32
CA THR A 321 9.17 6.55 -0.43
C THR A 321 10.44 5.94 0.16
N TRP A 322 11.56 5.98 -0.56
CA TRP A 322 12.82 5.42 -0.07
C TRP A 322 13.30 6.08 1.24
N ARG A 323 12.87 7.32 1.50
CA ARG A 323 13.21 8.03 2.75
C ARG A 323 12.54 7.39 3.97
N ASP A 324 11.53 6.55 3.76
CA ASP A 324 10.85 5.76 4.78
C ASP A 324 11.32 4.29 4.81
N LEU A 325 12.36 3.92 4.03
CA LEU A 325 12.98 2.59 4.10
C LEU A 325 13.37 2.12 5.50
N PRO A 326 13.84 2.99 6.41
CA PRO A 326 14.06 2.62 7.81
C PRO A 326 12.87 1.89 8.44
N ALA A 327 11.64 2.31 8.13
CA ALA A 327 10.44 1.69 8.68
C ALA A 327 10.11 0.33 8.04
N LEU A 328 10.78 -0.04 6.94
CA LEU A 328 10.57 -1.29 6.21
C LEU A 328 11.63 -2.37 6.53
N VAL A 329 12.63 -2.04 7.34
CA VAL A 329 13.65 -3.00 7.79
C VAL A 329 13.60 -3.17 9.30
N PRO A 330 14.03 -4.32 9.86
CA PRO A 330 14.11 -4.50 11.30
C PRO A 330 14.84 -3.34 11.99
N GLY A 331 14.32 -2.87 13.11
CA GLY A 331 14.97 -1.84 13.93
C GLY A 331 15.92 -2.45 14.97
N PRO A 332 16.84 -1.66 15.55
CA PRO A 332 17.63 -2.10 16.70
C PRO A 332 16.72 -2.48 17.88
N ALA A 333 17.14 -3.47 18.68
CA ALA A 333 16.35 -4.07 19.77
C ALA A 333 15.89 -3.08 20.85
N THR A 334 16.43 -1.86 20.87
CA THR A 334 16.15 -0.78 21.82
C THR A 334 15.04 0.19 21.38
N VAL A 335 14.59 0.15 20.12
CA VAL A 335 13.58 1.07 19.53
C VAL A 335 12.21 0.39 19.33
N THR A 336 12.05 -0.81 19.89
CA THR A 336 11.06 -1.83 19.53
C THR A 336 9.58 -1.44 19.66
N GLU A 337 9.21 -0.48 20.50
CA GLU A 337 7.79 -0.16 20.67
C GLU A 337 7.22 0.75 19.59
N ASN A 338 8.01 1.66 19.01
CA ASN A 338 7.49 2.73 18.14
C ASN A 338 7.85 2.57 16.65
N GLN A 339 8.82 1.71 16.31
CA GLN A 339 9.13 1.34 14.94
C GLN A 339 8.74 -0.12 14.71
N ARG A 340 7.87 -0.36 13.73
CA ARG A 340 7.31 -1.68 13.48
C ARG A 340 7.20 -1.90 11.97
N PRO A 341 8.14 -2.63 11.35
CA PRO A 341 7.99 -3.05 9.97
C PRO A 341 6.74 -3.90 9.79
N ALA A 342 6.15 -3.85 8.59
CA ALA A 342 5.02 -4.69 8.23
C ALA A 342 5.34 -6.17 8.49
N ALA A 343 4.44 -6.91 9.13
CA ALA A 343 4.66 -8.31 9.50
C ALA A 343 4.98 -9.21 8.28
N VAL A 344 4.48 -8.87 7.09
CA VAL A 344 4.82 -9.58 5.84
C VAL A 344 6.31 -9.54 5.50
N ILE A 345 7.05 -8.53 5.98
CA ILE A 345 8.51 -8.44 5.85
C ILE A 345 9.16 -9.53 6.69
N ALA A 346 8.65 -9.77 7.91
CA ALA A 346 9.10 -10.87 8.76
C ALA A 346 8.73 -12.24 8.17
N TYR A 347 7.58 -12.37 7.50
CA TYR A 347 7.20 -13.62 6.82
C TYR A 347 8.16 -13.92 5.67
N ALA A 348 8.50 -12.93 4.86
CA ALA A 348 9.51 -13.10 3.81
C ALA A 348 10.90 -13.40 4.40
N ALA A 349 11.29 -12.72 5.47
CA ALA A 349 12.57 -12.95 6.16
C ALA A 349 12.69 -14.38 6.72
N SER A 350 11.65 -14.91 7.36
CA SER A 350 11.66 -16.29 7.88
C SER A 350 11.73 -17.32 6.75
N LEU A 351 11.09 -17.04 5.62
CA LEU A 351 11.20 -17.89 4.42
C LEU A 351 12.62 -17.89 3.88
N HIS A 352 13.26 -16.71 3.76
CA HIS A 352 14.65 -16.60 3.32
C HIS A 352 15.60 -17.36 4.24
N GLN A 353 15.38 -17.32 5.56
CA GLN A 353 16.13 -18.11 6.54
C GLN A 353 15.93 -19.62 6.31
N ALA A 354 14.69 -20.08 6.10
CA ALA A 354 14.36 -21.49 5.87
C ALA A 354 14.89 -22.02 4.53
N LEU A 355 15.00 -21.15 3.52
CA LEU A 355 15.62 -21.47 2.23
C LEU A 355 17.15 -21.63 2.33
N GLY A 356 17.75 -21.37 3.50
CA GLY A 356 19.18 -21.48 3.76
C GLY A 356 19.99 -20.33 3.15
N PRO A 357 21.31 -20.30 3.42
CA PRO A 357 22.20 -19.26 2.92
C PRO A 357 22.25 -19.29 1.40
N GLY A 358 21.56 -18.35 0.77
CA GLY A 358 21.78 -17.97 -0.62
C GLY A 358 22.54 -16.65 -0.63
N SER A 359 23.82 -16.68 -1.01
CA SER A 359 24.58 -15.46 -1.21
C SER A 359 23.87 -14.56 -2.23
N ASN A 360 23.65 -13.30 -1.87
CA ASN A 360 23.14 -12.24 -2.76
C ASN A 360 21.67 -12.35 -3.22
N ARG A 361 20.77 -12.92 -2.41
CA ARG A 361 19.32 -12.85 -2.68
C ARG A 361 18.79 -11.42 -2.50
N TYR A 362 17.97 -10.98 -3.43
CA TYR A 362 17.23 -9.72 -3.36
C TYR A 362 15.73 -10.01 -3.20
N GLN A 363 15.08 -9.17 -2.41
CA GLN A 363 13.65 -9.18 -2.16
C GLN A 363 13.03 -7.90 -2.72
N PRO A 364 12.35 -7.97 -3.86
CA PRO A 364 11.48 -6.90 -4.30
C PRO A 364 10.28 -6.72 -3.36
N LEU A 365 9.94 -5.48 -3.05
CA LEU A 365 8.80 -5.07 -2.26
C LEU A 365 7.94 -4.12 -3.09
N LEU A 366 6.67 -4.46 -3.28
CA LEU A 366 5.65 -3.53 -3.75
C LEU A 366 5.22 -2.65 -2.58
N VAL A 367 5.24 -1.34 -2.78
CA VAL A 367 4.70 -0.35 -1.85
C VAL A 367 3.56 0.38 -2.55
N ALA A 368 2.33 0.06 -2.17
CA ALA A 368 1.14 0.46 -2.90
C ALA A 368 0.03 0.91 -1.94
N GLY A 369 -0.76 1.89 -2.37
CA GLY A 369 -1.92 2.35 -1.61
C GLY A 369 -2.25 3.81 -1.89
N LEU A 370 -2.76 4.47 -0.86
CA LEU A 370 -3.27 5.83 -0.95
C LEU A 370 -3.08 6.60 0.35
N ALA A 371 -2.90 7.90 0.17
CA ALA A 371 -2.80 8.87 1.24
C ALA A 371 -4.08 9.69 1.30
N SER A 372 -4.53 9.96 2.53
CA SER A 372 -5.67 10.82 2.79
C SER A 372 -5.40 11.77 3.95
N ASP A 373 -6.02 12.94 3.89
CA ASP A 373 -6.18 13.84 5.04
C ASP A 373 -7.64 13.76 5.48
N GLN A 374 -7.87 13.06 6.59
CA GLN A 374 -9.21 12.65 7.02
C GLN A 374 -9.91 11.87 5.88
N ALA A 375 -11.08 12.35 5.43
CA ALA A 375 -11.85 11.76 4.34
C ALA A 375 -11.39 12.22 2.94
N LYS A 376 -10.46 13.18 2.83
CA LYS A 376 -10.00 13.70 1.53
C LYS A 376 -8.85 12.84 1.01
N LEU A 377 -9.03 12.23 -0.15
CA LEU A 377 -7.98 11.50 -0.83
C LEU A 377 -6.99 12.50 -1.45
N LEU A 378 -5.71 12.33 -1.14
CA LEU A 378 -4.65 13.22 -1.58
C LEU A 378 -3.85 12.62 -2.74
N ARG A 379 -3.59 11.31 -2.65
CA ARG A 379 -2.69 10.63 -3.57
C ARG A 379 -2.95 9.14 -3.60
N TRP A 380 -2.78 8.58 -4.79
CA TRP A 380 -2.69 7.16 -5.05
C TRP A 380 -1.29 6.90 -5.60
N ARG A 381 -0.61 5.87 -5.12
CA ARG A 381 0.78 5.59 -5.54
C ARG A 381 1.10 4.11 -5.45
N MET A 382 1.96 3.68 -6.35
CA MET A 382 2.54 2.34 -6.40
C MET A 382 4.02 2.49 -6.76
N GLU A 383 4.90 1.93 -5.96
CA GLU A 383 6.34 1.92 -6.17
C GLU A 383 6.92 0.54 -5.85
N GLN A 384 8.10 0.26 -6.37
CA GLN A 384 8.83 -0.96 -6.06
C GLN A 384 10.19 -0.60 -5.48
N VAL A 385 10.55 -1.25 -4.37
CA VAL A 385 11.88 -1.17 -3.78
C VAL A 385 12.49 -2.56 -3.76
N VAL A 386 13.77 -2.68 -4.11
CA VAL A 386 14.47 -3.97 -4.11
C VAL A 386 15.52 -3.96 -3.02
N LEU A 387 15.33 -4.79 -2.00
CA LEU A 387 16.22 -4.90 -0.85
C LEU A 387 17.09 -6.15 -0.97
N PRO A 388 18.40 -6.10 -0.70
CA PRO A 388 19.12 -7.30 -0.29
C PRO A 388 18.39 -8.02 0.85
N ALA A 389 18.09 -9.31 0.70
CA ALA A 389 17.32 -10.07 1.67
C ALA A 389 18.01 -10.10 3.06
N SER A 390 19.34 -9.98 3.09
CA SER A 390 20.07 -9.87 4.35
C SER A 390 19.71 -8.63 5.17
N LEU A 391 19.29 -7.51 4.56
CA LEU A 391 18.84 -6.32 5.29
C LEU A 391 17.49 -6.52 6.00
N MET A 392 16.75 -7.58 5.64
CA MET A 392 15.50 -7.95 6.30
C MET A 392 15.72 -8.92 7.46
N VAL A 393 16.93 -9.50 7.57
CA VAL A 393 17.24 -10.61 8.48
C VAL A 393 18.31 -10.20 9.51
N ASP A 394 19.29 -9.40 9.10
CA ASP A 394 20.45 -9.02 9.89
C ASP A 394 20.26 -7.63 10.52
N PRO A 395 20.16 -7.54 11.86
CA PRO A 395 19.97 -6.27 12.56
C PRO A 395 21.11 -5.26 12.30
N ASP A 396 22.36 -5.68 12.25
CA ASP A 396 23.51 -4.78 12.14
C ASP A 396 23.53 -4.09 10.77
N ARG A 397 23.26 -4.87 9.71
CA ARG A 397 23.11 -4.33 8.34
C ARG A 397 21.92 -3.37 8.25
N SER A 398 20.80 -3.73 8.88
CA SER A 398 19.58 -2.91 8.88
C SER A 398 19.75 -1.61 9.67
N GLU A 399 20.48 -1.63 10.79
CA GLU A 399 20.78 -0.46 11.62
C GLU A 399 21.67 0.51 10.85
N THR A 400 22.73 0.01 10.20
CA THR A 400 23.59 0.86 9.38
C THR A 400 22.83 1.54 8.23
N LEU A 401 21.90 0.84 7.57
CA LEU A 401 21.04 1.45 6.55
C LEU A 401 20.20 2.59 7.15
N GLN A 402 19.61 2.37 8.33
CA GLN A 402 18.79 3.36 9.01
C GLN A 402 19.61 4.61 9.36
N GLU A 403 20.83 4.43 9.88
CA GLU A 403 21.76 5.51 10.14
C GLU A 403 22.08 6.29 8.85
N LYS A 404 22.40 5.61 7.75
CA LYS A 404 22.74 6.27 6.49
C LYS A 404 21.56 7.09 5.93
N VAL A 405 20.32 6.58 6.04
CA VAL A 405 19.13 7.36 5.67
C VAL A 405 18.93 8.55 6.62
N ALA A 406 19.18 8.38 7.92
CA ALA A 406 19.11 9.46 8.90
C ALA A 406 20.17 10.55 8.64
N ASP A 407 21.39 10.18 8.25
CA ASP A 407 22.47 11.10 7.85
C ASP A 407 22.01 11.97 6.66
N ALA A 408 21.35 11.36 5.68
CA ALA A 408 20.81 12.06 4.51
C ALA A 408 19.74 13.10 4.91
N GLU A 409 18.83 12.75 5.83
CA GLU A 409 17.81 13.67 6.35
C GLU A 409 18.41 14.78 7.22
N ALA A 410 19.40 14.47 8.05
CA ALA A 410 20.09 15.42 8.92
C ALA A 410 20.86 16.47 8.12
N LEU A 411 21.63 16.04 7.11
CA LEU A 411 22.32 16.95 6.20
C LEU A 411 21.32 17.81 5.43
N TYR A 412 20.25 17.23 4.89
CA TYR A 412 19.22 17.98 4.17
C TYR A 412 18.54 19.02 5.07
N LYS A 413 18.20 18.69 6.32
CA LYS A 413 17.60 19.64 7.27
C LYS A 413 18.53 20.83 7.51
N ALA A 414 19.82 20.58 7.71
CA ALA A 414 20.82 21.63 7.91
C ALA A 414 21.03 22.47 6.63
N LEU A 415 21.10 21.82 5.47
CA LEU A 415 21.22 22.45 4.16
C LEU A 415 20.02 23.35 3.85
N ARG A 416 18.80 22.86 4.07
CA ARG A 416 17.56 23.63 3.88
C ARG A 416 17.53 24.87 4.78
N ALA A 417 17.91 24.73 6.05
CA ALA A 417 17.99 25.87 6.96
C ALA A 417 19.02 26.91 6.47
N LEU A 418 20.20 26.45 6.04
CA LEU A 418 21.26 27.32 5.52
C LEU A 418 20.85 28.03 4.23
N ALA A 419 20.29 27.29 3.26
CA ALA A 419 19.81 27.84 1.99
C ALA A 419 18.66 28.83 2.21
N GLY A 420 17.73 28.54 3.13
CA GLY A 420 16.64 29.46 3.47
C GLY A 420 17.15 30.76 4.09
N ALA A 421 18.17 30.70 4.94
CA ALA A 421 18.83 31.88 5.50
C ALA A 421 19.58 32.69 4.43
N MET A 422 20.28 32.02 3.50
CA MET A 422 20.93 32.67 2.36
C MET A 422 19.90 33.39 1.46
N LEU A 423 18.79 32.72 1.12
CA LEU A 423 17.71 33.32 0.33
C LEU A 423 17.14 34.56 1.03
N ALA A 424 16.88 34.49 2.34
CA ALA A 424 16.41 35.65 3.10
C ALA A 424 17.43 36.80 3.08
N ASP A 425 18.73 36.52 3.27
CA ASP A 425 19.81 37.54 3.24
C ASP A 425 19.97 38.22 1.86
N SER A 426 19.51 37.57 0.79
CA SER A 426 19.51 38.15 -0.57
C SER A 426 18.35 39.11 -0.83
N MET A 427 17.31 39.11 0.01
CA MET A 427 16.07 39.89 -0.14
C MET A 427 16.12 41.22 0.64
N PRO A 428 15.21 42.17 0.36
CA PRO A 428 14.99 43.32 1.25
C PRO A 428 14.55 42.88 2.64
N ASP A 429 15.00 43.63 3.66
CA ASP A 429 14.65 43.40 5.07
C ASP A 429 14.85 41.95 5.53
N PRO A 430 16.08 41.42 5.49
CA PRO A 430 16.36 39.99 5.71
C PRO A 430 15.97 39.48 7.11
N GLU A 431 15.88 40.38 8.09
CA GLU A 431 15.45 40.04 9.45
C GLU A 431 13.92 40.00 9.62
N ASN A 432 13.17 40.54 8.65
CA ASN A 432 11.71 40.55 8.67
C ASN A 432 11.15 39.12 8.58
N LYS A 433 10.13 38.83 9.41
CA LYS A 433 9.46 37.52 9.48
C LYS A 433 8.82 37.10 8.16
N GLU A 434 8.20 38.04 7.43
CA GLU A 434 7.58 37.78 6.13
C GLU A 434 8.62 37.46 5.06
N THR A 435 9.76 38.16 5.06
CA THR A 435 10.90 37.86 4.18
C THR A 435 11.42 36.44 4.42
N LYS A 436 11.62 36.06 5.70
CA LYS A 436 12.02 34.69 6.07
C LYS A 436 10.99 33.64 5.63
N ALA A 437 9.69 33.91 5.81
CA ALA A 437 8.63 33.02 5.36
C ALA A 437 8.61 32.86 3.84
N ARG A 438 8.73 33.97 3.09
CA ARG A 438 8.81 33.96 1.63
C ARG A 438 10.01 33.17 1.12
N ALA A 439 11.18 33.34 1.73
CA ALA A 439 12.38 32.57 1.41
C ALA A 439 12.17 31.06 1.60
N GLN A 440 11.51 30.66 2.69
CA GLN A 440 11.18 29.24 2.94
C GLN A 440 10.18 28.68 1.91
N SER A 441 9.17 29.46 1.54
CA SER A 441 8.20 29.05 0.51
C SER A 441 8.85 28.91 -0.87
N LEU A 442 9.71 29.84 -1.26
CA LEU A 442 10.47 29.76 -2.51
C LEU A 442 11.41 28.55 -2.52
N LEU A 443 12.05 28.25 -1.39
CA LEU A 443 12.91 27.07 -1.27
C LEU A 443 12.12 25.77 -1.36
N ALA A 444 10.93 25.72 -0.75
CA ALA A 444 10.06 24.55 -0.78
C ALA A 444 9.50 24.27 -2.19
N ALA A 445 9.20 25.33 -2.95
CA ALA A 445 8.80 25.24 -4.36
C ALA A 445 9.99 25.07 -5.32
N GLY A 446 11.21 25.24 -4.83
CA GLY A 446 12.44 25.21 -5.61
C GLY A 446 13.03 23.80 -5.81
N PRO A 447 14.10 23.71 -6.62
CA PRO A 447 14.71 22.44 -7.00
C PRO A 447 15.55 21.78 -5.89
N LEU A 448 15.84 22.46 -4.77
CA LEU A 448 16.73 21.94 -3.73
C LEU A 448 16.32 20.53 -3.26
N VAL A 449 15.04 20.34 -2.94
CA VAL A 449 14.50 19.08 -2.41
C VAL A 449 14.57 17.95 -3.43
N PRO A 450 13.99 18.09 -4.65
CA PRO A 450 14.04 17.02 -5.64
C PRO A 450 15.48 16.74 -6.10
N THR A 451 16.33 17.76 -6.31
CA THR A 451 17.73 17.56 -6.71
C THR A 451 18.51 16.76 -5.68
N TYR A 452 18.38 17.13 -4.39
CA TYR A 452 19.10 16.45 -3.32
C TYR A 452 18.68 14.98 -3.20
N PHE A 453 17.38 14.73 -3.00
CA PHE A 453 16.92 13.37 -2.75
C PHE A 453 16.97 12.47 -3.99
N ALA A 454 16.74 12.98 -5.20
CA ALA A 454 16.89 12.17 -6.43
C ALA A 454 18.36 11.84 -6.72
N THR A 455 19.31 12.68 -6.29
CA THR A 455 20.74 12.35 -6.39
C THR A 455 21.12 11.25 -5.39
N ALA A 456 20.63 11.33 -4.15
CA ALA A 456 20.86 10.29 -3.16
C ALA A 456 20.19 8.95 -3.52
N GLU A 457 18.95 8.98 -4.01
CA GLU A 457 18.17 7.78 -4.38
C GLU A 457 18.88 6.93 -5.44
N ARG A 458 19.51 7.56 -6.44
CA ARG A 458 20.23 6.88 -7.52
C ARG A 458 21.40 6.03 -7.02
N ALA A 459 21.95 6.33 -5.84
CA ALA A 459 23.05 5.59 -5.25
C ALA A 459 22.62 4.56 -4.21
N LEU A 460 21.31 4.52 -3.87
CA LEU A 460 20.79 3.69 -2.78
C LEU A 460 21.02 2.19 -3.01
N SER A 461 20.88 1.72 -4.25
CA SER A 461 21.16 0.31 -4.61
C SER A 461 22.62 -0.07 -4.35
N THR A 462 23.56 0.84 -4.62
CA THR A 462 24.99 0.62 -4.38
C THR A 462 25.29 0.63 -2.88
N LEU A 463 24.69 1.56 -2.13
CA LEU A 463 24.77 1.55 -0.66
C LEU A 463 24.30 0.21 -0.10
N MET A 464 23.09 -0.22 -0.45
CA MET A 464 22.51 -1.46 0.06
C MET A 464 23.32 -2.70 -0.34
N ALA A 465 23.85 -2.75 -1.56
CA ALA A 465 24.71 -3.85 -2.02
C ALA A 465 26.01 -3.95 -1.20
N LYS A 466 26.63 -2.82 -0.86
CA LYS A 466 27.84 -2.79 -0.01
C LYS A 466 27.55 -3.25 1.41
N LEU A 467 26.43 -2.81 1.99
CA LEU A 467 25.98 -3.28 3.30
C LEU A 467 25.70 -4.79 3.29
N ALA A 468 25.12 -5.32 2.22
CA ALA A 468 24.88 -6.75 2.06
C ALA A 468 26.16 -7.59 1.92
N ALA A 469 27.26 -6.96 1.50
CA ALA A 469 28.59 -7.55 1.38
C ALA A 469 29.49 -7.31 2.60
N ASP A 470 28.94 -6.80 3.71
CA ASP A 470 29.68 -6.42 4.94
C ASP A 470 30.77 -5.36 4.72
N GLU A 471 30.69 -4.59 3.63
CA GLU A 471 31.62 -3.50 3.31
C GLU A 471 31.20 -2.18 3.98
N PHE A 472 30.97 -2.17 5.30
CA PHE A 472 30.39 -1.03 6.04
C PHE A 472 31.16 0.29 5.88
N GLU A 473 32.49 0.25 5.93
CA GLU A 473 33.34 1.42 5.75
C GLU A 473 33.26 1.97 4.31
N ALA A 474 33.29 1.08 3.32
CA ALA A 474 33.16 1.47 1.91
C ALA A 474 31.75 1.99 1.60
N ALA A 475 30.72 1.41 2.23
CA ALA A 475 29.33 1.87 2.16
C ALA A 475 29.21 3.30 2.71
N THR A 476 29.80 3.56 3.88
CA THR A 476 29.80 4.89 4.51
C THR A 476 30.57 5.92 3.68
N GLY A 477 31.77 5.57 3.20
CA GLY A 477 32.56 6.44 2.34
C GLY A 477 31.84 6.79 1.02
N HIS A 478 31.22 5.79 0.38
CA HIS A 478 30.40 5.98 -0.81
C HIS A 478 29.21 6.91 -0.54
N TRP A 479 28.46 6.65 0.53
CA TRP A 479 27.27 7.44 0.87
C TRP A 479 27.62 8.89 1.20
N ASN A 480 28.68 9.12 1.98
CA ASN A 480 29.17 10.47 2.26
C ASN A 480 29.52 11.22 0.97
N ALA A 481 30.21 10.59 0.01
CA ALA A 481 30.52 11.21 -1.27
C ALA A 481 29.24 11.60 -2.05
N VAL A 482 28.24 10.72 -2.07
CA VAL A 482 26.93 10.98 -2.72
C VAL A 482 26.20 12.14 -2.05
N LEU A 483 26.12 12.15 -0.72
CA LEU A 483 25.44 13.21 0.03
C LEU A 483 26.10 14.58 -0.17
N ARG A 484 27.43 14.61 -0.31
CA ARG A 484 28.16 15.83 -0.68
C ARG A 484 27.78 16.31 -2.07
N ASP A 485 27.78 15.44 -3.07
CA ASP A 485 27.40 15.80 -4.44
C ASP A 485 25.94 16.28 -4.50
N ALA A 486 25.02 15.56 -3.83
CA ALA A 486 23.61 15.93 -3.72
C ALA A 486 23.43 17.34 -3.11
N ALA A 487 24.11 17.63 -1.99
CA ALA A 487 24.07 18.93 -1.33
C ALA A 487 24.66 20.04 -2.20
N GLN A 488 25.78 19.78 -2.89
CA GLN A 488 26.42 20.75 -3.77
C GLN A 488 25.60 21.04 -5.03
N ARG A 489 24.95 20.03 -5.63
CA ARG A 489 24.02 20.23 -6.74
C ARG A 489 22.82 21.06 -6.31
N GLY A 490 22.15 20.65 -5.24
CA GLY A 490 21.00 21.39 -4.71
C GLY A 490 21.36 22.83 -4.34
N TRP A 491 22.54 23.07 -3.75
CA TRP A 491 23.04 24.42 -3.47
C TRP A 491 23.22 25.25 -4.74
N ARG A 492 23.86 24.69 -5.78
CA ARG A 492 24.04 25.38 -7.07
C ARG A 492 22.71 25.76 -7.71
N ASP A 493 21.71 24.89 -7.61
CA ASP A 493 20.38 25.21 -8.16
C ASP A 493 19.72 26.38 -7.41
N VAL A 494 19.88 26.45 -6.09
CA VAL A 494 19.39 27.59 -5.28
C VAL A 494 20.13 28.88 -5.65
N VAL A 495 21.46 28.82 -5.81
CA VAL A 495 22.29 29.96 -6.22
C VAL A 495 21.90 30.43 -7.62
N ALA A 496 21.68 29.52 -8.57
CA ALA A 496 21.22 29.88 -9.90
C ALA A 496 19.88 30.66 -9.85
N GLY A 497 18.97 30.26 -8.96
CA GLY A 497 17.71 30.96 -8.71
C GLY A 497 17.84 32.36 -8.10
N LEU A 498 18.95 32.68 -7.42
CA LEU A 498 19.24 34.04 -6.92
C LEU A 498 19.61 35.02 -8.05
N GLY A 499 20.05 34.49 -9.20
CA GLY A 499 20.61 35.26 -10.29
C GLY A 499 21.92 35.99 -9.92
N SER A 500 22.45 36.77 -10.85
CA SER A 500 23.74 37.47 -10.69
C SER A 500 23.61 38.84 -10.03
N THR A 501 22.66 39.01 -9.10
CA THR A 501 22.45 40.30 -8.43
C THR A 501 23.54 40.58 -7.39
N PRO A 502 23.92 41.84 -7.13
CA PRO A 502 24.92 42.17 -6.09
C PRO A 502 24.54 41.68 -4.68
N ARG A 503 23.24 41.52 -4.38
CA ARG A 503 22.78 40.96 -3.10
C ARG A 503 22.92 39.43 -3.09
N GLY A 504 22.51 38.76 -4.17
CA GLY A 504 22.67 37.31 -4.33
C GLY A 504 24.13 36.87 -4.23
N LEU A 505 25.04 37.52 -4.95
CA LEU A 505 26.47 37.21 -4.92
C LEU A 505 27.09 37.41 -3.53
N ARG A 506 26.70 38.48 -2.82
CA ARG A 506 27.16 38.72 -1.44
C ARG A 506 26.62 37.68 -0.46
N ALA A 507 25.35 37.30 -0.60
CA ALA A 507 24.75 36.25 0.21
C ALA A 507 25.46 34.91 -0.04
N GLU A 508 25.68 34.50 -1.30
CA GLU A 508 26.41 33.27 -1.60
C GLU A 508 27.82 33.27 -0.98
N ALA A 509 28.60 34.34 -1.20
CA ALA A 509 29.95 34.45 -0.66
C ALA A 509 29.99 34.33 0.87
N ARG A 510 28.98 34.85 1.57
CA ARG A 510 28.85 34.77 3.03
C ARG A 510 28.48 33.38 3.54
N TYR A 511 27.65 32.64 2.80
CA TYR A 511 27.09 31.37 3.25
C TYR A 511 27.84 30.14 2.71
N TYR A 512 28.57 30.26 1.59
CA TYR A 512 29.31 29.14 1.01
C TYR A 512 30.35 28.49 1.96
N PRO A 513 31.15 29.24 2.75
CA PRO A 513 32.03 28.62 3.74
C PRO A 513 31.27 27.80 4.80
N ARG A 514 30.04 28.21 5.14
CA ARG A 514 29.18 27.49 6.09
C ARG A 514 28.65 26.19 5.48
N LEU A 515 28.35 26.18 4.18
CA LEU A 515 28.05 24.94 3.44
C LEU A 515 29.21 23.96 3.56
N LEU A 516 30.45 24.40 3.32
CA LEU A 516 31.62 23.54 3.45
C LEU A 516 31.76 22.96 4.87
N GLY A 517 31.51 23.78 5.90
CA GLY A 517 31.44 23.33 7.29
C GLY A 517 30.35 22.27 7.54
N LEU A 518 29.16 22.44 6.97
CA LEU A 518 28.09 21.44 7.04
C LEU A 518 28.51 20.13 6.39
N LEU A 519 29.12 20.19 5.20
CA LEU A 519 29.59 18.99 4.49
C LEU A 519 30.65 18.25 5.28
N THR A 520 31.59 18.95 5.93
CA THR A 520 32.59 18.30 6.79
C THR A 520 31.96 17.62 8.00
N LYS A 521 30.92 18.22 8.58
CA LYS A 521 30.23 17.68 9.76
C LYS A 521 29.39 16.44 9.45
N TYR A 522 28.56 16.50 8.41
CA TYR A 522 27.54 15.47 8.14
C TYR A 522 27.93 14.47 7.05
N ALA A 523 28.91 14.79 6.21
CA ALA A 523 29.37 13.91 5.14
C ALA A 523 30.89 14.04 4.97
N PRO A 524 31.67 13.59 5.97
CA PRO A 524 33.12 13.72 5.97
C PRO A 524 33.74 13.00 4.76
N LYS A 525 34.79 13.59 4.20
CA LYS A 525 35.58 12.91 3.17
C LYS A 525 36.28 11.70 3.80
N PRO A 526 36.50 10.61 3.05
CA PRO A 526 37.31 9.50 3.52
C PRO A 526 38.68 10.03 3.97
N VAL A 527 39.14 9.61 5.14
CA VAL A 527 40.51 9.88 5.60
C VAL A 527 41.43 9.07 4.70
N PRO A 528 42.40 9.67 3.99
CA PRO A 528 43.36 8.90 3.22
C PRO A 528 44.07 7.93 4.15
N ALA A 529 44.21 6.66 3.73
CA ALA A 529 44.93 5.66 4.49
C ALA A 529 46.34 6.18 4.80
N ALA A 530 46.82 5.97 6.03
CA ALA A 530 48.11 6.46 6.49
C ALA A 530 49.23 6.00 5.53
N GLY A 531 49.68 6.89 4.64
CA GLY A 531 50.70 6.58 3.64
C GLY A 531 50.51 7.30 2.31
N GLU A 532 49.29 7.68 1.94
CA GLU A 532 49.04 8.47 0.72
C GLU A 532 49.02 9.96 1.06
N LYS A 533 50.16 10.63 0.85
CA LYS A 533 50.22 12.09 0.84
C LYS A 533 49.48 12.64 -0.40
N PRO A 534 48.83 13.81 -0.28
CA PRO A 534 47.98 14.39 -1.32
C PRO A 534 48.72 14.70 -2.63
#